data_AF-A0A1Y0BFP5-F1
#
_entry.id   AF-A0A1Y0BFP5-F1
#
_cell.length_a   1.000
_cell.length_b   1.000
_cell.length_c   1.000
_cell.angle_alpha   90.00
_cell.angle_beta   90.00
_cell.angle_gamma   90.00
#
_symmetry.space_group_name_H-M   'P 1'
#
loop_
_entity.id
_entity.type
_entity.pdbx_description
1 polymer ?
#
loop_
_entity_poly.entity_id
_entity_poly.type
_entity_poly.pdbx_seq_one_letter_code
_entity_poly.pdbx_strand_id
1 'polypeptide(L)' 'MKHGLQILDADLHVIEPYDLYLKYMDPKWGDRIPHADCSFPHVTEKFLALEGIDATSKRKILWDNPARMYNL' A
#
# COMPACT_ATOMS: atom_id res chain seq x y z
N MET A 1 0.50 8.49 -14.52
CA MET A 1 -0.70 9.18 -13.99
C MET A 1 -1.84 8.18 -13.94
N LYS A 2 -2.54 8.06 -12.80
CA LYS A 2 -3.72 7.18 -12.65
C LYS A 2 -4.92 8.08 -12.36
N HIS A 3 -5.96 8.05 -13.19
CA HIS A 3 -7.13 8.94 -13.09
C HIS A 3 -6.80 10.45 -13.00
N GLY A 4 -5.76 10.92 -13.71
CA GLY A 4 -5.33 12.32 -13.65
C GLY A 4 -4.58 12.73 -12.37
N LEU A 5 -4.33 11.79 -11.45
CA LEU A 5 -3.55 12.02 -10.24
C LEU A 5 -2.08 11.61 -10.46
N GLN A 6 -1.18 12.44 -9.94
CA GLN A 6 0.23 12.10 -9.74
C GLN A 6 0.36 11.29 -8.45
N ILE A 7 1.14 10.22 -8.52
CA ILE A 7 1.36 9.30 -7.40
C ILE A 7 2.85 9.01 -7.37
N LEU A 8 3.46 9.23 -6.22
CA LEU A 8 4.84 8.85 -5.95
C LEU A 8 4.83 7.72 -4.93
N ASP A 9 5.34 6.58 -5.35
CA ASP A 9 5.60 5.43 -4.48
C ASP A 9 7.11 5.29 -4.37
N ALA A 10 7.63 5.35 -3.15
CA ALA A 10 9.07 5.47 -2.90
C ALA A 10 9.76 4.12 -2.63
N ASP A 11 8.98 3.03 -2.56
CA ASP A 11 9.48 1.79 -1.98
C ASP A 11 9.37 0.69 -3.05
N LEU A 12 10.52 0.17 -3.51
CA LEU A 12 10.56 -1.01 -4.36
C LEU A 12 10.12 -2.23 -3.53
N HIS A 13 8.85 -2.59 -3.62
CA HIS A 13 8.32 -3.74 -2.92
C HIS A 13 8.66 -5.04 -3.66
N VAL A 14 9.37 -5.94 -2.97
CA VAL A 14 9.31 -7.37 -3.32
C VAL A 14 8.05 -7.91 -2.66
N ILE A 15 7.05 -8.28 -3.46
CA ILE A 15 5.80 -8.84 -2.96
C ILE A 15 5.93 -10.36 -2.99
N GLU A 16 6.00 -10.95 -1.80
CA GLU A 16 6.01 -12.39 -1.62
C GLU A 16 4.61 -13.00 -1.87
N PRO A 17 4.51 -14.31 -2.16
CA PRO A 17 3.23 -14.98 -2.24
C PRO A 17 2.43 -14.80 -0.96
N TYR A 18 1.14 -14.46 -1.10
CA TYR A 18 0.22 -14.18 0.02
C TYR A 18 0.22 -15.28 1.11
N ASP A 19 0.39 -16.54 0.71
CA ASP A 19 0.31 -17.71 1.59
C ASP A 19 1.67 -18.22 2.06
N LEU A 20 2.78 -17.53 1.77
CA LEU A 20 4.14 -18.01 2.05
C LEU A 20 4.30 -18.45 3.52
N TYR A 21 4.00 -17.56 4.47
CA TYR A 21 4.15 -17.87 5.89
C TYR A 21 3.14 -18.89 6.37
N LEU A 22 1.90 -18.82 5.89
CA LEU A 22 0.85 -19.79 6.23
C LEU A 22 1.22 -21.21 5.80
N LYS A 23 1.94 -21.33 4.68
CA LYS A 23 2.34 -22.62 4.12
C LYS A 23 3.56 -23.23 4.80
N TYR A 24 4.51 -22.40 5.23
CA TYR A 24 5.84 -22.87 5.65
C TYR A 24 6.19 -22.62 7.12
N MET A 25 5.45 -21.80 7.86
CA MET A 25 5.71 -21.62 9.29
C MET A 25 5.09 -22.74 10.14
N ASP A 26 5.73 -22.99 11.29
CA ASP A 26 5.29 -24.00 12.26
C ASP A 26 3.85 -23.70 12.77
N PRO A 27 2.90 -24.64 12.64
CA PRO A 27 1.51 -24.43 13.06
C PRO A 27 1.33 -24.07 14.54
N LYS A 28 2.31 -24.33 15.41
CA LYS A 28 2.25 -23.92 16.84
C LYS A 28 2.10 -22.40 17.02
N TRP A 29 2.44 -21.62 16.00
CA TRP A 29 2.31 -20.17 16.02
C TRP A 29 0.85 -19.72 15.85
N GLY A 30 0.00 -20.53 15.21
CA GLY A 30 -1.43 -20.26 15.02
C GLY A 30 -1.67 -18.87 14.43
N ASP A 31 -2.54 -18.09 15.07
CA ASP A 31 -2.92 -16.73 14.64
C ASP A 31 -1.78 -15.70 14.72
N ARG A 32 -0.61 -16.08 15.25
CA ARG A 32 0.59 -15.22 15.25
C ARG A 32 1.40 -15.32 13.97
N ILE A 33 1.07 -16.23 13.06
CA ILE A 33 1.69 -16.31 11.74
C ILE A 33 1.36 -15.01 10.98
N PRO A 34 2.35 -14.29 10.43
CA PRO A 34 2.08 -13.10 9.66
C PRO A 34 1.14 -13.38 8.48
N HIS A 35 0.12 -12.55 8.35
CA HIS A 35 -0.76 -12.55 7.20
C HIS A 35 -0.39 -11.39 6.29
N ALA A 36 -0.26 -11.66 4.98
CA ALA A 36 -0.19 -10.59 4.00
C ALA A 36 -1.55 -9.88 3.95
N ASP A 37 -1.62 -8.68 4.52
CA ASP A 37 -2.79 -7.80 4.55
C ASP A 37 -2.71 -6.68 3.50
N CYS A 38 -1.60 -6.62 2.77
CA CYS A 38 -1.40 -5.63 1.72
C CYS A 38 -2.50 -5.76 0.64
N SER A 39 -3.02 -4.62 0.18
CA SER A 39 -4.08 -4.60 -0.82
C SER A 39 -3.58 -4.67 -2.26
N PHE A 40 -2.37 -5.20 -2.50
CA PHE A 40 -1.81 -5.34 -3.83
C PHE A 40 -2.66 -6.31 -4.70
N PRO A 41 -2.82 -6.06 -6.02
CA PRO A 41 -2.34 -4.90 -6.78
C PRO A 41 -3.28 -3.69 -6.74
N HIS A 42 -4.33 -3.72 -5.93
CA HIS A 42 -5.44 -2.75 -5.92
C HIS A 42 -5.35 -1.67 -4.83
N VAL A 43 -4.18 -1.51 -4.19
CA VAL A 43 -4.01 -0.59 -3.06
C VAL A 43 -4.38 0.84 -3.45
N THR A 44 -3.99 1.27 -4.66
CA THR A 44 -4.29 2.61 -5.15
C THR A 44 -5.79 2.81 -5.35
N GLU A 45 -6.49 1.87 -5.98
CA GLU A 45 -7.93 1.93 -6.21
C GLU A 45 -8.68 1.97 -4.89
N LYS A 46 -8.32 1.08 -3.94
CA LYS A 46 -8.94 1.06 -2.62
C LYS A 46 -8.70 2.37 -1.86
N PHE A 47 -7.48 2.90 -1.88
CA PHE A 47 -7.16 4.16 -1.21
C PHE A 47 -7.93 5.34 -1.82
N LEU A 48 -8.02 5.41 -3.14
CA LEU A 48 -8.79 6.46 -3.83
C LEU A 48 -10.30 6.34 -3.56
N ALA A 49 -10.81 5.13 -3.35
CA ALA A 49 -12.21 4.87 -3.03
C ALA A 49 -12.57 5.10 -1.54
N LEU A 50 -11.60 5.35 -0.65
CA LEU A 50 -11.89 5.61 0.77
C LEU A 50 -12.80 6.84 0.92
N GLU A 51 -13.94 6.63 1.58
CA GLU A 51 -14.85 7.67 2.01
C GLU A 51 -14.27 8.43 3.22
N GLY A 52 -14.69 9.67 3.43
CA GLY A 52 -14.24 10.50 4.56
C GLY A 52 -12.85 11.14 4.40
N ILE A 53 -12.11 10.84 3.33
CA ILE A 53 -10.85 11.53 2.98
C ILE A 53 -11.07 12.38 1.73
N ASP A 54 -10.93 13.70 1.86
CA ASP A 54 -11.11 14.63 0.76
C ASP A 54 -9.99 14.56 -0.29
N ALA A 55 -10.25 15.12 -1.47
CA ALA A 55 -9.32 15.10 -2.60
C ALA A 55 -8.01 15.87 -2.30
N THR A 56 -8.08 16.93 -1.50
CA THR A 56 -6.90 17.72 -1.09
C THR A 56 -5.95 16.88 -0.24
N SER A 57 -6.49 16.11 0.70
CA SER A 57 -5.72 15.23 1.58
C SER A 57 -5.15 14.04 0.80
N LYS A 58 -5.95 13.44 -0.10
CA LYS A 58 -5.46 12.40 -1.01
C LYS A 58 -4.27 12.89 -1.85
N ARG A 59 -4.34 14.11 -2.40
CA ARG A 59 -3.22 14.71 -3.15
C ARG A 59 -1.98 14.92 -2.27
N LYS A 60 -2.15 15.43 -1.05
CA LYS A 60 -1.03 15.62 -0.12
C LYS A 60 -0.32 14.30 0.21
N ILE A 61 -1.10 13.24 0.44
CA ILE A 61 -0.58 11.91 0.80
C ILE A 61 0.14 11.27 -0.40
N LEU A 62 -0.49 11.30 -1.58
CA LEU A 62 0.01 10.58 -2.76
C LEU A 62 1.12 11.33 -3.52
N TRP A 63 1.22 12.66 -3.36
CA TRP A 63 2.17 13.47 -4.14
C TRP A 63 2.82 14.61 -3.37
N ASP A 64 2.05 15.58 -2.85
CA ASP A 64 2.65 16.86 -2.39
C ASP A 64 3.69 16.65 -1.27
N ASN A 65 3.41 15.74 -0.32
CA ASN A 65 4.34 15.46 0.78
C ASN A 65 5.55 14.61 0.32
N PRO A 66 5.39 13.48 -0.40
CA PRO A 66 6.54 12.75 -0.93
C PRO A 66 7.42 13.57 -1.87
N ALA A 67 6.84 14.31 -2.82
CA ALA A 67 7.59 15.14 -3.76
C ALA A 67 8.44 16.20 -3.02
N ARG A 68 7.87 16.84 -1.98
CA ARG A 68 8.61 17.76 -1.11
C ARG A 68 9.75 17.05 -0.36
N MET A 69 9.54 15.83 0.13
CA MET A 69 10.57 15.05 0.82
C MET A 69 11.75 14.73 -0.09
N TYR A 70 11.47 14.38 -1.35
CA TYR A 70 12.49 14.01 -2.35
C TYR A 70 13.02 15.20 -3.17
N ASN A 71 12.55 16.43 -2.89
CA ASN A 71 12.93 17.66 -3.60
C ASN A 71 12.74 17.53 -5.13
N LEU A 72 11.55 17.05 -5.52
CA LEU A 72 11.12 16.87 -6.92
C LEU A 72 10.31 18.06 -7.44
#